data_AF-A0A960J691-F1
#
_entry.id   AF-A0A960J691-F1
#
_cell.length_a   1.000
_cell.length_b   1.000
_cell.length_c   1.000
_cell.angle_alpha   90.00
_cell.angle_beta   90.00
_cell.angle_gamma   90.00
#
_symmetry.space_group_name_H-M   'P 1'
#
loop_
_entity.id
_entity.type
_entity.pdbx_description
1 polymer ?
#
loop_
_entity_poly.entity_id
_entity_poly.type
_entity_poly.pdbx_seq_one_letter_code
_entity_poly.pdbx_strand_id
1 'polypeptide(L)'
;PRRRPGAGAGAAPAAAAPGPDRAGPRRREDLMATTTPPHTGTTSGPNGRAEDRSLTELMGDMSQDVSLLMRKEVELAREEIKVELRKAARAGAAFGAAGYLALLVGTGLVLTLGFLLAEVMPTWVAFLIVTLALGAGAAVAGWAGRRQTQAIDPVPEVTIETLKEDKQWLSEQRS
;
A
#
# COMPACT_ATOMS: atom_id res chain seq x y z
N PRO A 1 -59.52 17.33 -31.53
CA PRO A 1 -59.01 18.68 -31.20
C PRO A 1 -57.57 18.65 -30.61
N ARG A 2 -56.59 19.06 -31.43
CA ARG A 2 -55.28 19.73 -31.13
C ARG A 2 -54.35 19.07 -30.08
N ARG A 3 -53.35 18.26 -30.49
CA ARG A 3 -51.93 18.61 -30.85
C ARG A 3 -51.18 19.51 -29.84
N ARG A 4 -50.13 18.97 -29.19
CA ARG A 4 -48.70 19.37 -29.31
C ARG A 4 -47.77 18.50 -28.44
N PRO A 5 -46.76 17.82 -29.02
CA PRO A 5 -45.57 17.34 -28.31
C PRO A 5 -44.47 18.41 -28.32
N GLY A 6 -43.79 18.59 -27.19
CA GLY A 6 -42.63 19.49 -27.07
C GLY A 6 -41.38 18.84 -27.64
N ALA A 7 -41.01 19.28 -28.85
CA ALA A 7 -39.72 19.05 -29.46
C ALA A 7 -38.69 20.02 -28.88
N GLY A 8 -37.62 19.49 -28.29
CA GLY A 8 -36.38 20.20 -28.01
C GLY A 8 -35.26 19.53 -28.80
N ALA A 9 -35.17 19.87 -30.09
CA ALA A 9 -34.05 19.54 -30.95
C ALA A 9 -32.90 20.51 -30.66
N GLY A 10 -31.71 19.96 -30.44
CA GLY A 10 -30.46 20.70 -30.28
C GLY A 10 -29.29 19.79 -30.62
N ALA A 11 -29.26 19.28 -31.85
CA ALA A 11 -28.07 18.68 -32.43
C ALA A 11 -27.31 19.76 -33.20
N ALA A 12 -26.04 19.95 -32.87
CA ALA A 12 -25.03 20.50 -33.77
C ALA A 12 -23.66 19.89 -33.42
N PRO A 13 -22.94 19.29 -34.39
CA PRO A 13 -21.63 18.68 -34.23
C PRO A 13 -20.49 19.60 -34.75
N ALA A 14 -19.25 19.10 -34.58
CA ALA A 14 -18.04 19.40 -35.36
C ALA A 14 -17.12 20.58 -34.93
N ALA A 15 -15.93 20.22 -34.44
CA ALA A 15 -14.60 20.75 -34.81
C ALA A 15 -13.54 20.00 -33.95
N ALA A 16 -12.77 19.02 -34.42
CA ALA A 16 -11.67 19.05 -35.39
C ALA A 16 -10.39 19.80 -34.92
N ALA A 17 -9.57 19.10 -34.11
CA ALA A 17 -8.08 18.96 -34.11
C ALA A 17 -7.14 20.22 -34.13
N PRO A 18 -5.79 20.12 -34.07
CA PRO A 18 -4.85 19.16 -33.43
C PRO A 18 -3.78 19.86 -32.54
N GLY A 19 -2.95 19.10 -31.81
CA GLY A 19 -1.65 19.61 -31.33
C GLY A 19 -0.92 18.72 -30.32
N PRO A 20 -0.02 17.82 -30.76
CA PRO A 20 0.98 17.22 -29.89
C PRO A 20 2.18 18.15 -29.77
N ASP A 21 2.42 18.67 -28.57
CA ASP A 21 3.58 19.52 -28.30
C ASP A 21 4.85 18.68 -28.36
N ARG A 22 5.69 18.98 -29.35
CA ARG A 22 7.02 18.40 -29.56
C ARG A 22 8.03 19.24 -28.80
N ALA A 23 8.73 18.65 -27.85
CA ALA A 23 10.07 19.10 -27.49
C ALA A 23 10.91 17.89 -27.06
N GLY A 24 11.78 17.45 -27.96
CA GLY A 24 12.71 16.34 -27.76
C GLY A 24 13.90 16.67 -26.83
N PRO A 25 14.80 15.69 -26.64
CA PRO A 25 15.90 15.74 -25.68
C PRO A 25 17.03 16.64 -26.19
N ARG A 26 17.39 17.67 -25.42
CA ARG A 26 18.59 18.47 -25.70
C ARG A 26 19.83 17.74 -25.21
N ARG A 27 20.37 16.93 -26.11
CA ARG A 27 21.74 16.42 -26.15
C ARG A 27 22.71 17.60 -26.22
N ARG A 28 23.41 17.90 -25.11
CA ARG A 28 24.53 18.84 -25.07
C ARG A 28 25.83 18.03 -25.17
N GLU A 29 26.16 17.67 -26.40
CA GLU A 29 27.53 17.33 -26.80
C GLU A 29 27.99 18.55 -27.58
N ASP A 30 28.80 19.42 -26.96
CA ASP A 30 29.65 20.43 -27.60
C ASP A 30 30.24 21.31 -26.49
N LEU A 31 31.32 20.85 -25.86
CA LEU A 31 32.40 21.70 -25.36
C LEU A 31 33.65 20.84 -25.05
N MET A 32 34.14 20.13 -26.07
CA MET A 32 35.55 19.75 -26.11
C MET A 32 36.34 21.00 -26.50
N ALA A 33 36.81 21.74 -25.50
CA ALA A 33 37.91 22.68 -25.66
C ALA A 33 39.07 22.17 -24.80
N THR A 34 40.05 21.62 -25.49
CA THR A 34 41.38 21.26 -25.01
C THR A 34 42.04 22.48 -24.36
N THR A 35 42.24 22.41 -23.05
CA THR A 35 43.27 23.21 -22.37
C THR A 35 43.97 22.33 -21.35
N THR A 36 45.10 21.77 -21.80
CA THR A 36 46.14 21.15 -20.99
C THR A 36 46.78 22.21 -20.07
N PRO A 37 46.79 22.03 -18.74
CA PRO A 37 47.77 22.70 -17.89
C PRO A 37 49.09 21.91 -17.86
N PRO A 38 50.26 22.56 -17.82
CA PRO A 38 51.55 21.90 -17.70
C PRO A 38 51.79 21.48 -16.25
N HIS A 39 52.00 20.19 -16.00
CA HIS A 39 52.55 19.70 -14.73
C HIS A 39 54.08 19.77 -14.79
N THR A 40 54.66 20.80 -14.18
CA THR A 40 56.08 20.85 -13.84
C THR A 40 56.26 20.21 -12.47
N GLY A 41 57.14 19.22 -12.38
CA GLY A 41 57.48 18.55 -11.13
C GLY A 41 58.32 19.39 -10.17
N THR A 42 58.68 18.76 -9.06
CA THR A 42 59.54 19.18 -7.94
C THR A 42 58.86 20.12 -6.94
N THR A 43 58.59 19.71 -5.70
CA THR A 43 59.64 19.61 -4.67
C THR A 43 59.19 18.71 -3.51
N SER A 44 60.06 17.76 -3.18
CA SER A 44 60.03 16.93 -1.98
C SER A 44 60.04 17.81 -0.70
N GLY A 45 59.00 17.68 0.13
CA GLY A 45 58.92 18.26 1.48
C GLY A 45 58.79 17.14 2.53
N PRO A 46 59.31 17.30 3.74
CA PRO A 46 59.58 16.19 4.66
C PRO A 46 58.31 15.47 5.14
N ASN A 47 58.30 14.15 4.93
CA ASN A 47 57.47 13.13 5.60
C ASN A 47 57.36 13.36 7.12
N GLY A 48 56.28 13.00 7.82
CA GLY A 48 55.14 12.19 7.41
C GLY A 48 53.94 12.41 8.33
N ARG A 49 52.97 13.22 7.87
CA ARG A 49 51.64 13.36 8.49
C ARG A 49 50.50 13.54 7.47
N ALA A 50 50.80 13.48 6.17
CA ALA A 50 49.84 13.73 5.09
C ALA A 50 49.35 12.44 4.40
N GLU A 51 50.16 11.38 4.37
CA GLU A 51 49.79 10.10 3.73
C GLU A 51 48.91 9.20 4.61
N ASP A 52 49.01 9.35 5.94
CA ASP A 52 48.10 8.66 6.88
C ASP A 52 46.71 9.31 6.95
N ARG A 53 46.57 10.56 6.49
CA ARG A 53 45.27 11.26 6.48
C ARG A 53 44.37 10.80 5.35
N SER A 54 44.89 10.53 4.14
CA SER A 54 44.05 10.19 2.99
C SER A 54 43.34 8.83 3.11
N LEU A 55 44.00 7.79 3.64
CA LEU A 55 43.36 6.48 3.89
C LEU A 55 42.32 6.55 5.02
N THR A 56 42.58 7.36 6.05
CA THR A 56 41.65 7.58 7.17
C THR A 56 40.43 8.42 6.73
N GLU A 57 40.63 9.37 5.82
CA GLU A 57 39.60 10.26 5.27
C GLU A 57 38.71 9.53 4.23
N LEU A 58 39.29 8.68 3.36
CA LEU A 58 38.54 7.79 2.44
C LEU A 58 37.66 6.75 3.16
N MET A 59 38.16 6.14 4.23
CA MET A 59 37.35 5.23 5.07
C MET A 59 36.26 5.99 5.84
N GLY A 60 36.51 7.25 6.22
CA GLY A 60 35.52 8.15 6.80
C GLY A 60 34.37 8.43 5.84
N ASP A 61 34.68 8.76 4.58
CA ASP A 61 33.69 9.05 3.54
C ASP A 61 32.86 7.82 3.17
N MET A 62 33.47 6.63 3.03
CA MET A 62 32.73 5.38 2.79
C MET A 62 31.80 5.02 3.96
N SER A 63 32.24 5.20 5.20
CA SER A 63 31.41 4.98 6.39
C SER A 63 30.22 5.95 6.44
N GLN A 64 30.44 7.18 5.99
CA GLN A 64 29.39 8.20 5.91
C GLN A 64 28.37 7.90 4.80
N ASP A 65 28.82 7.39 3.65
CA ASP A 65 27.93 6.96 2.56
C ASP A 65 27.09 5.73 2.91
N VAL A 66 27.68 4.74 3.59
CA VAL A 66 26.94 3.56 4.10
C VAL A 66 25.89 4.00 5.13
N SER A 67 26.24 4.94 6.01
CA SER A 67 25.29 5.50 6.99
C SER A 67 24.15 6.27 6.30
N LEU A 68 24.45 6.95 5.19
CA LEU A 68 23.47 7.68 4.39
C LEU A 68 22.53 6.72 3.62
N LEU A 69 23.05 5.62 3.07
CA LEU A 69 22.26 4.56 2.45
C LEU A 69 21.33 3.88 3.47
N MET A 70 21.83 3.51 4.65
CA MET A 70 21.00 2.90 5.69
C MET A 70 19.86 3.82 6.14
N ARG A 71 20.14 5.11 6.29
CA ARG A 71 19.10 6.09 6.63
C ARG A 71 18.04 6.22 5.54
N LYS A 72 18.44 6.19 4.26
CA LYS A 72 17.54 6.19 3.11
C LYS A 72 16.69 4.92 3.04
N GLU A 73 17.28 3.75 3.30
CA GLU A 73 16.55 2.48 3.29
C GLU A 73 15.50 2.42 4.40
N VAL A 74 15.83 2.94 5.59
CA VAL A 74 14.86 3.08 6.69
C VAL A 74 13.77 4.09 6.34
N GLU A 75 14.10 5.18 5.67
CA GLU A 75 13.11 6.18 5.23
C GLU A 75 12.15 5.59 4.19
N LEU A 76 12.66 4.85 3.22
CA LEU A 76 11.89 4.14 2.21
C LEU A 76 10.99 3.05 2.85
N ALA A 77 11.55 2.22 3.72
CA ALA A 77 10.79 1.18 4.43
C ALA A 77 9.66 1.79 5.29
N ARG A 78 9.91 2.94 5.93
CA ARG A 78 8.87 3.68 6.66
C ARG A 78 7.76 4.17 5.75
N GLU A 79 8.07 4.59 4.53
CA GLU A 79 7.06 5.01 3.56
C GLU A 79 6.25 3.83 3.04
N GLU A 80 6.90 2.72 2.69
CA GLU A 80 6.23 1.51 2.22
C GLU A 80 5.28 0.95 3.29
N ILE A 81 5.72 0.89 4.55
CA ILE A 81 4.85 0.48 5.68
C ILE A 81 3.67 1.45 5.82
N LYS A 82 3.85 2.76 5.68
CA LYS A 82 2.74 3.72 5.73
C LYS A 82 1.74 3.50 4.60
N VAL A 83 2.21 3.18 3.40
CA VAL A 83 1.35 2.90 2.24
C VAL A 83 0.53 1.63 2.48
N GLU A 84 1.18 0.54 2.90
CA GLU A 84 0.50 -0.72 3.23
C GLU A 84 -0.47 -0.55 4.39
N LEU A 85 -0.08 0.20 5.44
CA LEU A 85 -0.95 0.50 6.57
C LEU A 85 -2.17 1.30 6.15
N ARG A 86 -2.03 2.30 5.28
CA ARG A 86 -3.17 3.09 4.76
C ARG A 86 -4.10 2.22 3.91
N LYS A 87 -3.56 1.31 3.11
CA LYS A 87 -4.34 0.36 2.30
C LYS A 87 -5.13 -0.60 3.20
N ALA A 88 -4.46 -1.20 4.19
CA ALA A 88 -5.08 -2.05 5.19
C ALA A 88 -6.13 -1.29 6.02
N ALA A 89 -5.84 -0.07 6.46
CA ALA A 89 -6.77 0.78 7.21
C ALA A 89 -8.01 1.13 6.38
N ARG A 90 -7.86 1.47 5.10
CA ARG A 90 -8.99 1.74 4.21
C ARG A 90 -9.85 0.51 3.98
N ALA A 91 -9.23 -0.65 3.78
CA ALA A 91 -9.95 -1.92 3.67
C ALA A 91 -10.70 -2.23 4.98
N GLY A 92 -10.01 -2.15 6.13
CA GLY A 92 -10.59 -2.36 7.45
C GLY A 92 -11.76 -1.41 7.75
N ALA A 93 -11.64 -0.13 7.41
CA ALA A 93 -12.71 0.85 7.55
C ALA A 93 -13.92 0.51 6.66
N ALA A 94 -13.69 0.11 5.41
CA ALA A 94 -14.76 -0.28 4.49
C ALA A 94 -15.49 -1.54 4.99
N PHE A 95 -14.76 -2.58 5.41
CA PHE A 95 -15.35 -3.78 5.99
C PHE A 95 -16.07 -3.51 7.31
N GLY A 96 -15.52 -2.65 8.16
CA GLY A 96 -16.17 -2.22 9.41
C GLY A 96 -17.48 -1.48 9.13
N ALA A 97 -17.48 -0.52 8.20
CA ALA A 97 -18.69 0.19 7.79
C ALA A 97 -19.73 -0.74 7.16
N ALA A 98 -19.31 -1.65 6.28
CA ALA A 98 -20.18 -2.64 5.67
C ALA A 98 -20.81 -3.56 6.73
N GLY A 99 -20.02 -4.04 7.70
CA GLY A 99 -20.51 -4.86 8.81
C GLY A 99 -21.53 -4.11 9.67
N TYR A 100 -21.26 -2.84 10.00
CA TYR A 100 -22.18 -2.02 10.77
C TYR A 100 -23.50 -1.76 10.03
N LEU A 101 -23.44 -1.42 8.74
CA LEU A 101 -24.64 -1.24 7.91
C LEU A 101 -25.42 -2.56 7.76
N ALA A 102 -24.72 -3.69 7.61
CA ALA A 102 -25.36 -5.00 7.57
C ALA A 102 -26.10 -5.31 8.88
N LEU A 103 -25.59 -4.88 10.05
CA LEU A 103 -26.30 -5.00 11.32
C LEU A 103 -27.57 -4.13 11.34
N LEU A 104 -27.52 -2.88 10.88
CA LEU A 104 -28.68 -2.00 10.84
C LEU A 104 -29.77 -2.51 9.88
N VAL A 105 -29.37 -2.97 8.70
CA VAL A 105 -30.30 -3.57 7.72
C VAL A 105 -30.82 -4.91 8.23
N GLY A 106 -29.97 -5.72 8.85
CA GLY A 106 -30.35 -7.02 9.42
C GLY A 106 -31.38 -6.89 10.54
N THR A 107 -31.22 -5.93 11.46
CA THR A 107 -32.22 -5.67 12.50
C THR A 107 -33.54 -5.18 11.89
N GLY A 108 -33.49 -4.27 10.92
CA GLY A 108 -34.67 -3.85 10.16
C GLY A 108 -35.37 -5.02 9.49
N LEU A 109 -34.61 -5.91 8.83
CA LEU A 109 -35.15 -7.09 8.14
C LEU A 109 -35.81 -8.08 9.10
N VAL A 110 -35.21 -8.33 10.27
CA VAL A 110 -35.82 -9.18 11.32
C VAL A 110 -37.14 -8.58 11.80
N LEU A 111 -37.20 -7.27 12.03
CA LEU A 111 -38.44 -6.59 12.40
C LEU A 111 -39.49 -6.68 11.28
N THR A 112 -39.13 -6.36 10.04
CA THR A 112 -40.04 -6.38 8.91
C THR A 112 -40.61 -7.78 8.67
N LEU A 113 -39.76 -8.82 8.59
CA LEU A 113 -40.21 -10.19 8.38
C LEU A 113 -40.94 -10.75 9.61
N GLY A 114 -40.48 -10.41 10.81
CA GLY A 114 -41.12 -10.83 12.06
C GLY A 114 -42.54 -10.30 12.18
N PHE A 115 -42.76 -9.01 11.90
CA PHE A 115 -44.11 -8.43 11.88
C PHE A 115 -44.95 -8.95 10.71
N LEU A 116 -44.37 -9.14 9.53
CA LEU A 116 -45.08 -9.73 8.38
C LEU A 116 -45.60 -11.14 8.70
N LEU A 117 -44.78 -11.96 9.36
CA LEU A 117 -45.13 -13.33 9.73
C LEU A 117 -46.03 -13.37 10.97
N ALA A 118 -45.97 -12.36 11.84
CA ALA A 118 -46.85 -12.22 12.99
C ALA A 118 -48.34 -12.03 12.61
N GLU A 119 -48.65 -11.69 11.36
CA GLU A 119 -50.03 -11.61 10.87
C GLU A 119 -50.73 -12.98 10.83
N VAL A 120 -49.96 -14.08 10.74
CA VAL A 120 -50.49 -15.44 10.60
C VAL A 120 -50.19 -16.36 11.79
N MET A 121 -49.37 -15.92 12.76
CA MET A 121 -48.99 -16.71 13.93
C MET A 121 -48.59 -15.83 15.12
N PRO A 122 -48.46 -16.37 16.35
CA PRO A 122 -48.06 -15.57 17.50
C PRO A 122 -46.73 -14.87 17.27
N THR A 123 -46.66 -13.59 17.64
CA THR A 123 -45.51 -12.70 17.37
C THR A 123 -44.19 -13.31 17.82
N TRP A 124 -44.14 -13.89 19.02
CA TRP A 124 -42.92 -14.50 19.54
C TRP A 124 -42.41 -15.68 18.70
N VAL A 125 -43.31 -16.48 18.11
CA VAL A 125 -42.95 -17.61 17.23
C VAL A 125 -42.42 -17.08 15.90
N ALA A 126 -43.07 -16.06 15.33
CA ALA A 126 -42.67 -15.44 14.08
C ALA A 126 -41.23 -14.90 14.14
N PHE A 127 -40.92 -14.12 15.17
CA PHE A 127 -39.58 -13.57 15.38
C PHE A 127 -38.53 -14.67 15.62
N LEU A 128 -38.88 -15.75 16.33
CA LEU A 128 -37.98 -16.87 16.57
C LEU A 128 -37.61 -17.57 15.25
N ILE A 129 -38.60 -17.87 14.40
CA ILE A 129 -38.40 -18.52 13.10
C ILE A 129 -37.51 -17.65 12.20
N VAL A 130 -37.83 -16.36 12.07
CA VAL A 130 -37.06 -15.43 11.23
C VAL A 130 -35.62 -15.31 11.72
N THR A 131 -35.42 -15.18 13.03
CA THR A 131 -34.09 -15.08 13.64
C THR A 131 -33.26 -16.35 13.42
N LEU A 132 -33.87 -17.54 13.56
CA LEU A 132 -33.18 -18.80 13.28
C LEU A 132 -32.83 -18.96 11.81
N ALA A 133 -33.75 -18.62 10.90
CA ALA A 133 -33.54 -18.74 9.46
C ALA A 133 -32.40 -17.81 8.99
N LEU A 134 -32.44 -16.54 9.37
CA LEU A 134 -31.38 -15.58 9.04
C LEU A 134 -30.07 -15.91 9.77
N GLY A 135 -30.16 -16.35 11.03
CA GLY A 135 -29.00 -16.78 11.81
C GLY A 135 -28.27 -17.97 11.20
N ALA A 136 -28.99 -18.94 10.66
CA ALA A 136 -28.40 -20.06 9.92
C ALA A 136 -27.68 -19.58 8.66
N GLY A 137 -28.31 -18.68 7.87
CA GLY A 137 -27.67 -18.08 6.70
C GLY A 137 -26.40 -17.29 7.06
N ALA A 138 -26.46 -16.48 8.12
CA ALA A 138 -25.34 -15.71 8.63
C ALA A 138 -24.20 -16.62 9.13
N ALA A 139 -24.52 -17.74 9.79
CA ALA A 139 -23.53 -18.72 10.24
C ALA A 139 -22.80 -19.37 9.06
N VAL A 140 -23.52 -19.75 7.99
CA VAL A 140 -22.91 -20.31 6.77
C VAL A 140 -22.00 -19.27 6.09
N ALA A 141 -22.50 -18.03 5.92
CA ALA A 141 -21.71 -16.95 5.33
C ALA A 141 -20.46 -16.63 6.15
N GLY A 142 -20.59 -16.55 7.48
CA GLY A 142 -19.48 -16.32 8.40
C GLY A 142 -18.45 -17.46 8.37
N TRP A 143 -18.89 -18.70 8.28
CA TRP A 143 -18.01 -19.86 8.14
C TRP A 143 -17.25 -19.86 6.81
N ALA A 144 -17.93 -19.55 5.70
CA ALA A 144 -17.30 -19.39 4.38
C ALA A 144 -16.26 -18.26 4.38
N GLY A 145 -16.62 -17.10 4.97
CA GLY A 145 -15.69 -15.98 5.13
C GLY A 145 -14.46 -16.34 5.95
N ARG A 146 -14.64 -17.07 7.07
CA ARG A 146 -13.52 -17.55 7.90
C ARG A 146 -12.60 -18.50 7.14
N ARG A 147 -13.14 -19.39 6.30
CA ARG A 147 -12.31 -20.26 5.45
C ARG A 147 -11.50 -19.45 4.43
N GLN A 148 -12.10 -18.43 3.84
CA GLN A 148 -11.42 -17.56 2.88
C GLN A 148 -10.25 -16.82 3.53
N THR A 149 -10.40 -16.34 4.77
CA THR A 149 -9.33 -15.63 5.48
C THR A 149 -8.28 -16.56 6.05
N GLN A 150 -8.63 -17.80 6.42
CA GLN A 150 -7.65 -18.83 6.81
C GLN A 150 -6.79 -19.33 5.66
N ALA A 151 -7.25 -19.20 4.41
CA ALA A 151 -6.47 -19.53 3.23
C ALA A 151 -5.46 -18.43 2.85
N ILE A 152 -5.49 -17.28 3.52
CA ILE A 152 -4.55 -16.18 3.33
C ILE A 152 -3.56 -16.26 4.50
N ASP A 153 -2.38 -16.84 4.29
CA ASP A 153 -1.35 -16.92 5.32
C ASP A 153 -0.87 -15.51 5.70
N PRO A 154 -1.17 -15.01 6.91
CA PRO A 154 -0.77 -13.67 7.33
C PRO A 154 0.63 -13.65 7.95
N VAL A 155 1.35 -14.77 7.95
CA VAL A 155 2.69 -14.90 8.51
C VAL A 155 3.67 -15.11 7.35
N PRO A 156 4.59 -14.17 7.09
CA PRO A 156 5.75 -14.46 6.26
C PRO A 156 6.53 -15.57 6.97
N GLU A 157 6.40 -16.83 6.53
CA GLU A 157 7.09 -17.98 7.12
C GLU A 157 8.61 -17.76 7.20
N VAL A 158 9.13 -16.96 6.25
CA VAL A 158 10.52 -16.51 6.18
C VAL A 158 10.98 -15.78 7.45
N THR A 159 10.12 -15.13 8.24
CA THR A 159 10.57 -14.37 9.42
C THR A 159 10.76 -15.25 10.67
N ILE A 160 10.01 -16.35 10.82
CA ILE A 160 10.07 -17.15 12.07
C ILE A 160 11.19 -18.19 12.01
N GLU A 161 11.50 -18.73 10.84
CA GLU A 161 12.62 -19.67 10.67
C GLU A 161 13.97 -18.96 10.78
N THR A 162 14.16 -17.84 10.10
CA THR A 162 15.43 -17.08 10.16
C THR A 162 15.70 -16.55 11.57
N LEU A 163 14.68 -16.09 12.30
CA LEU A 163 14.83 -15.69 13.70
C LEU A 163 15.11 -16.85 14.67
N LYS A 164 14.76 -18.10 14.30
CA LYS A 164 15.09 -19.30 15.09
C LYS A 164 16.52 -19.78 14.83
N GLU A 165 16.96 -19.77 13.57
CA GLU A 165 18.34 -20.10 13.19
C GLU A 165 19.34 -19.11 13.81
N ASP A 166 19.05 -17.80 13.77
CA ASP A 166 19.89 -16.77 14.40
C ASP A 166 20.05 -16.99 15.91
N LYS A 167 18.99 -17.46 16.57
CA LYS A 167 18.99 -17.74 18.01
C LYS A 167 19.81 -18.98 18.34
N GLN A 168 19.79 -19.99 17.47
CA GLN A 168 20.57 -21.21 17.64
C GLN A 168 22.07 -20.93 17.44
N TRP A 169 22.44 -20.19 16.39
CA TRP A 169 23.82 -19.80 16.13
C TRP A 169 24.43 -18.97 17.27
N LEU A 170 23.67 -18.03 17.85
CA LEU A 170 24.10 -17.26 19.02
C LEU A 170 24.24 -18.10 20.30
N SER A 171 23.50 -19.20 20.42
CA SER A 171 23.59 -20.09 21.58
C SER A 171 24.80 -21.02 21.51
N GLU A 172 25.16 -21.47 20.31
CA GLU A 172 26.33 -22.33 20.04
C GLU A 172 27.67 -21.58 20.22
N GLN A 173 27.70 -20.28 19.94
CA GLN A 173 28.92 -19.49 20.10
C GLN A 173 29.22 -19.09 21.56
N ARG A 174 28.23 -19.23 22.47
CA ARG A 174 28.36 -18.86 23.89
C ARG A 174 28.69 -20.06 24.80
N SER A 175 28.57 -21.30 24.30
CA SER A 175 28.94 -22.55 25.00
C SER A 175 30.30 -23.05 24.53
#